data_AF-A0A452IN15-F1
#
_entry.id   AF-A0A452IN15-F1
#
_cell.length_a   1.000
_cell.length_b   1.000
_cell.length_c   1.000
_cell.angle_alpha   90.00
_cell.angle_beta   90.00
_cell.angle_gamma   90.00
#
_symmetry.space_group_name_H-M   'P 1'
#
loop_
_entity.id
_entity.type
_entity.pdbx_description
1 polymer ?
#
loop_
_entity_poly.entity_id
_entity_poly.type
_entity_poly.pdbx_seq_one_letter_code
_entity_poly.pdbx_strand_id
1 'polypeptide(L)'
;MDAMRLCALWLPGLTLIRPGAGTGPGDPAVPACSNFSFKSCEECLKNVSCLWCNAKNTCMDYPVRSILPSSSLCPLYDARWGVCWMNFEAFIIAIAVIAGLILLSIAVCCCYCCYCRSRSRGIPDEEEESLARDREERRMQSFQRKHERKMKQDEIRKKYGLLQDSDHPYSRFENE
;
A
#
# COMPACT_ATOMS: atom_id res chain seq x y z
N MET A 1 10.84 -4.70 0.60
CA MET A 1 9.60 -5.06 -0.12
C MET A 1 8.35 -4.89 0.75
N ASP A 2 8.51 -4.32 1.95
CA ASP A 2 7.49 -4.32 3.01
C ASP A 2 6.54 -3.12 2.95
N ALA A 3 6.94 -2.01 2.32
CA ALA A 3 6.08 -0.84 2.11
C ALA A 3 4.91 -1.12 1.14
N MET A 4 5.09 -2.02 0.18
CA MET A 4 4.06 -2.36 -0.82
C MET A 4 2.93 -3.22 -0.22
N ARG A 5 3.22 -4.00 0.83
CA ARG A 5 2.24 -4.89 1.47
C ARG A 5 1.27 -4.15 2.39
N LEU A 6 1.68 -3.00 2.94
CA LEU A 6 0.80 -2.16 3.76
C LEU A 6 -0.23 -1.40 2.90
N CYS A 7 0.11 -1.01 1.67
CA CYS A 7 -0.84 -0.38 0.74
C CYS A 7 -1.92 -1.35 0.21
N ALA A 8 -1.62 -2.66 0.14
CA ALA A 8 -2.55 -3.66 -0.40
C ALA A 8 -3.65 -4.09 0.58
N LEU A 9 -3.51 -3.77 1.88
CA LEU A 9 -4.45 -4.20 2.92
C LEU A 9 -5.63 -3.22 3.13
N TRP A 10 -5.64 -2.07 2.45
CA TRP A 10 -6.70 -1.06 2.53
C TRP A 10 -7.56 -0.93 1.27
N LEU A 11 -7.45 -1.88 0.33
CA LEU A 11 -8.39 -2.00 -0.79
C LEU A 11 -9.30 -3.21 -0.58
N PRO A 12 -10.34 -3.13 0.25
CA PRO A 12 -11.46 -4.05 0.09
C PRO A 12 -12.19 -3.65 -1.18
N GLY A 13 -12.06 -4.49 -2.21
CA GLY A 13 -13.12 -4.75 -3.18
C GLY A 13 -13.64 -3.57 -4.00
N LEU A 14 -12.87 -3.12 -5.00
CA LEU A 14 -13.47 -2.59 -6.22
C LEU A 14 -13.96 -3.77 -7.08
N THR A 15 -14.99 -4.47 -6.60
CA THR A 15 -15.77 -5.37 -7.43
C THR A 15 -16.62 -4.54 -8.38
N LEU A 16 -16.46 -4.80 -9.67
CA LEU A 16 -17.29 -4.34 -10.78
C LEU A 16 -18.76 -4.14 -10.38
N ILE A 17 -19.19 -2.88 -10.27
CA ILE A 17 -20.61 -2.53 -10.32
C ILE A 17 -21.06 -2.77 -11.76
N ARG A 18 -21.76 -3.88 -11.96
CA ARG A 18 -22.55 -4.18 -13.16
C ARG A 18 -23.61 -3.09 -13.33
N PRO A 19 -23.73 -2.40 -14.49
CA PRO A 19 -24.87 -1.53 -14.72
C PRO A 19 -26.09 -2.41 -14.95
N GLY A 20 -26.88 -2.60 -13.90
CA GLY A 20 -28.25 -3.10 -14.02
C GLY A 20 -29.13 -1.97 -14.55
N ALA A 21 -29.54 -2.08 -15.81
CA ALA A 21 -30.67 -1.31 -16.33
C ALA A 21 -31.93 -1.75 -15.57
N GLY A 22 -32.31 -0.98 -14.56
CA GLY A 22 -33.57 -1.10 -13.84
C GLY A 22 -34.51 0.00 -14.29
N THR A 23 -35.20 -0.19 -15.41
CA THR A 23 -36.51 0.44 -15.63
C THR A 23 -37.50 -0.26 -14.72
N GLY A 24 -38.02 0.46 -13.72
CA GLY A 24 -39.10 -0.03 -12.85
C GLY A 24 -39.89 1.14 -12.27
N PRO A 25 -41.22 0.97 -12.08
CA PRO A 25 -42.20 2.04 -12.20
C PRO A 25 -42.79 2.48 -10.86
N GLY A 26 -43.30 3.72 -10.84
CA GLY A 26 -44.34 4.15 -9.90
C GLY A 26 -43.82 4.55 -8.52
N ASP A 27 -43.69 5.86 -8.33
CA ASP A 27 -43.78 6.50 -7.02
C ASP A 27 -44.95 5.90 -6.22
N PRO A 28 -44.72 5.18 -5.11
CA PRO A 28 -45.70 5.21 -4.04
C PRO A 28 -45.73 6.65 -3.53
N ALA A 29 -46.92 7.21 -3.34
CA ALA A 29 -47.09 8.56 -2.81
C ALA A 29 -46.42 8.68 -1.43
N VAL A 30 -45.13 9.02 -1.42
CA VAL A 30 -44.37 9.31 -0.20
C VAL A 30 -44.97 10.61 0.35
N PRO A 31 -45.43 10.64 1.61
CA PRO A 31 -45.93 11.87 2.20
C PRO A 31 -44.83 12.94 2.11
N ALA A 32 -45.18 14.13 1.62
CA ALA A 32 -44.26 15.26 1.52
C ALA A 32 -43.57 15.50 2.87
N CYS A 33 -42.26 15.76 2.86
CA CYS A 33 -41.46 15.96 4.08
C CYS A 33 -42.05 17.04 4.99
N SER A 34 -42.71 18.06 4.41
CA SER A 34 -43.39 19.14 5.14
C SER A 34 -44.43 18.66 6.15
N ASN A 35 -45.08 17.50 5.94
CA ASN A 35 -46.09 16.96 6.86
C ASN A 35 -45.53 16.57 8.23
N PHE A 36 -44.22 16.34 8.32
CA PHE A 36 -43.52 15.99 9.56
C PHE A 36 -42.92 17.22 10.26
N SER A 37 -43.24 18.43 9.80
CA SER A 37 -42.84 19.66 10.48
C SER A 37 -43.46 19.72 11.89
N PHE A 38 -42.70 20.21 12.86
CA PHE A 38 -43.09 20.32 14.28
C PHE A 38 -43.33 18.98 15.00
N LYS A 39 -42.90 17.86 14.41
CA LYS A 39 -42.88 16.53 15.06
C LYS A 39 -41.50 16.27 15.68
N SER A 40 -41.02 15.04 15.59
CA SER A 40 -39.67 14.65 15.99
C SER A 40 -38.74 14.54 14.78
N CYS A 41 -37.46 14.81 15.03
CA CYS A 41 -36.38 14.62 14.06
C CYS A 41 -36.29 13.17 13.56
N GLU A 42 -36.58 12.19 14.41
CA GLU A 42 -36.59 10.76 14.07
C GLU A 42 -37.72 10.40 13.09
N GLU A 43 -38.90 11.02 13.22
CA GLU A 43 -40.02 10.81 12.29
C GLU A 43 -39.75 11.43 10.92
N CYS A 44 -39.17 12.64 10.89
CA CYS A 44 -38.78 13.31 9.64
C CYS A 44 -37.69 12.54 8.88
N LEU A 45 -36.68 12.04 9.60
CA LEU A 45 -35.51 11.39 8.99
C LEU A 45 -35.70 9.90 8.66
N LYS A 46 -36.92 9.36 8.79
CA LYS A 46 -37.25 8.03 8.25
C LYS A 46 -37.00 7.94 6.74
N ASN A 47 -37.17 9.06 6.04
CA ASN A 47 -36.88 9.19 4.62
C ASN A 47 -35.56 9.93 4.43
N VAL A 48 -34.61 9.31 3.75
CA VAL A 48 -33.29 9.90 3.43
C VAL A 48 -33.37 11.09 2.47
N SER A 49 -34.52 11.27 1.82
CA SER A 49 -34.81 12.42 0.96
C SER A 49 -35.24 13.67 1.73
N CYS A 50 -35.53 13.56 3.03
CA CYS A 50 -35.91 14.67 3.90
C CYS A 50 -34.72 15.22 4.69
N LEU A 51 -34.81 16.50 5.03
CA LEU A 51 -33.89 17.25 5.88
C LEU A 51 -34.64 17.81 7.09
N TRP A 52 -34.07 17.66 8.28
CA TRP A 52 -34.59 18.27 9.51
C TRP A 52 -33.79 19.51 9.89
N CYS A 53 -34.48 20.60 10.22
CA CYS A 53 -33.87 21.81 10.76
C CYS A 53 -34.25 22.01 12.23
N ASN A 54 -33.26 21.95 13.12
CA ASN A 54 -33.48 22.08 14.56
C ASN A 54 -33.85 23.52 14.97
N ALA A 55 -33.28 24.53 14.30
CA ALA A 55 -33.52 25.94 14.62
C ALA A 55 -35.01 26.35 14.53
N LYS A 56 -35.75 25.77 13.58
CA LYS A 56 -37.17 26.08 13.32
C LYS A 56 -38.13 24.91 13.57
N ASN A 57 -37.60 23.72 13.92
CA ASN A 57 -38.34 22.46 14.03
C ASN A 57 -39.15 22.11 12.77
N THR A 58 -38.57 22.33 11.60
CA THR A 58 -39.23 22.09 10.30
C THR A 58 -38.58 20.96 9.54
N CYS A 59 -39.40 20.13 8.88
CA CYS A 59 -38.96 19.06 7.98
C CYS A 59 -39.19 19.51 6.53
N MET A 60 -38.17 19.44 5.69
CA MET A 60 -38.23 19.90 4.30
C MET A 60 -37.55 18.89 3.38
N ASP A 61 -37.86 18.91 2.08
CA ASP A 61 -37.17 18.07 1.11
C ASP A 61 -35.70 18.51 0.97
N TYR A 62 -34.78 17.54 0.99
CA TYR A 62 -33.36 17.82 0.81
C TYR A 62 -33.10 18.25 -0.64
N PRO A 63 -32.59 19.46 -0.90
CA PRO A 63 -32.39 19.94 -2.26
C PRO A 63 -31.16 19.26 -2.88
N VAL A 64 -31.35 18.10 -3.53
CA VAL A 64 -30.28 17.28 -4.15
C VAL A 64 -29.44 18.06 -5.18
N ARG A 65 -29.97 19.15 -5.73
CA ARG A 65 -29.26 20.02 -6.68
C ARG A 65 -28.18 20.90 -6.02
N SER A 66 -28.26 21.10 -4.71
CA SER A 66 -27.32 21.90 -3.94
C SER A 66 -26.71 21.04 -2.84
N ILE A 67 -25.44 20.68 -3.00
CA ILE A 67 -24.66 19.82 -2.10
C ILE A 67 -24.71 20.29 -0.64
N LEU A 68 -24.93 21.59 -0.42
CA LEU A 68 -25.08 22.22 0.89
C LEU A 68 -26.37 23.05 0.90
N PRO A 69 -27.30 22.82 1.85
CA PRO A 69 -28.42 23.73 2.04
C PRO A 69 -27.87 25.12 2.40
N SER A 70 -28.44 26.17 1.79
CA SER A 70 -28.02 27.54 2.08
C SER A 70 -28.30 27.89 3.54
N SER A 71 -27.41 28.68 4.15
CA SER A 71 -27.53 29.15 5.54
C SER A 71 -28.79 29.97 5.81
N SER A 72 -29.42 30.51 4.74
CA SER A 72 -30.71 31.21 4.82
C SER A 72 -31.89 30.29 5.14
N LEU A 73 -31.82 29.01 4.72
CA LEU A 73 -32.88 28.03 4.97
C LEU A 73 -32.74 27.44 6.38
N CYS A 74 -31.53 26.94 6.69
CA CYS A 74 -31.17 26.45 8.01
C CYS A 74 -29.66 26.61 8.23
N PRO A 75 -29.19 27.05 9.41
CA PRO A 75 -27.75 27.03 9.71
C PRO A 75 -27.21 25.60 9.68
N LEU A 76 -26.00 25.44 9.15
CA LEU A 76 -25.39 24.14 8.85
C LEU A 76 -25.22 23.25 10.10
N TYR A 77 -25.03 23.88 11.27
CA TYR A 77 -24.91 23.20 12.57
C TYR A 77 -26.24 22.60 13.05
N ASP A 78 -27.39 23.18 12.69
CA ASP A 78 -28.71 22.70 13.11
C ASP A 78 -29.40 21.80 12.07
N ALA A 79 -28.82 21.70 10.87
CA ALA A 79 -29.31 20.84 9.81
C ALA A 79 -28.88 19.38 10.04
N ARG A 80 -29.85 18.47 9.97
CA ARG A 80 -29.67 17.03 10.20
C ARG A 80 -30.19 16.24 8.99
N TRP A 81 -29.42 15.25 8.55
CA TRP A 81 -29.72 14.43 7.38
C TRP A 81 -29.42 12.95 7.67
N GLY A 82 -30.39 12.08 7.36
CA GLY A 82 -30.33 10.63 7.56
C GLY A 82 -30.37 10.17 9.02
N VAL A 83 -29.65 10.85 9.91
CA VAL A 83 -29.55 10.51 11.33
C VAL A 83 -29.74 11.75 12.21
N CYS A 84 -30.42 11.60 13.34
CA CYS A 84 -30.76 12.75 14.18
C CYS A 84 -29.62 13.17 15.13
N TRP A 85 -28.80 12.24 15.59
CA TRP A 85 -27.76 12.51 16.59
C TRP A 85 -26.51 13.22 16.03
N MET A 86 -26.34 13.29 14.71
CA MET A 86 -25.18 13.90 14.05
C MET A 86 -25.61 15.06 13.13
N ASN A 87 -24.89 16.17 13.19
CA ASN A 87 -25.14 17.36 12.37
C ASN A 87 -24.45 17.27 11.00
N PHE A 88 -24.93 18.03 10.02
CA PHE A 88 -24.35 18.05 8.67
C PHE A 88 -22.89 18.53 8.66
N GLU A 89 -22.56 19.48 9.55
CA GLU A 89 -21.19 19.96 9.76
C GLU A 89 -20.23 18.82 10.17
N ALA A 90 -20.63 17.98 11.12
CA ALA A 90 -19.81 16.86 11.58
C ALA A 90 -19.59 15.82 10.47
N PHE A 91 -20.59 15.59 9.63
CA PHE A 91 -20.47 14.68 8.48
C PHE A 91 -19.46 15.18 7.45
N ILE A 92 -19.49 16.49 7.12
CA ILE A 92 -18.52 17.09 6.20
C ILE A 92 -17.10 16.99 6.76
N ILE A 93 -16.92 17.30 8.05
CA ILE A 93 -15.62 17.20 8.72
C ILE A 93 -15.10 15.76 8.65
N ALA A 94 -15.96 14.76 8.94
CA ALA A 94 -15.57 13.36 8.87
C ALA A 94 -15.08 12.95 7.47
N ILE A 95 -15.80 13.34 6.41
CA ILE A 95 -15.38 13.07 5.03
C ILE A 95 -14.07 13.79 4.71
N ALA A 96 -13.93 15.06 5.12
CA ALA A 96 -12.71 15.83 4.89
C ALA A 96 -11.50 15.19 5.58
N VAL A 97 -11.65 14.70 6.81
CA VAL A 97 -10.59 14.00 7.55
C VAL A 97 -10.22 12.69 6.85
N ILE A 98 -11.21 11.87 6.46
CA ILE A 98 -10.96 10.61 5.75
C ILE A 98 -10.23 10.87 4.43
N ALA A 99 -10.72 11.82 3.63
CA ALA A 99 -10.09 12.21 2.38
C ALA A 99 -8.66 12.74 2.60
N GLY A 100 -8.46 13.56 3.64
CA GLY A 100 -7.16 14.09 4.03
C GLY A 100 -6.16 12.99 4.41
N LEU A 101 -6.58 11.99 5.19
CA LEU A 101 -5.74 10.84 5.56
C LEU A 101 -5.38 9.99 4.33
N ILE A 102 -6.33 9.77 3.42
CA ILE A 102 -6.08 9.07 2.16
C ILE A 102 -5.05 9.83 1.33
N LEU A 103 -5.24 11.14 1.10
CA LEU A 103 -4.29 11.95 0.34
C LEU A 103 -2.92 12.01 1.01
N LEU A 104 -2.86 12.15 2.33
CA LEU A 104 -1.60 12.15 3.09
C LEU A 104 -0.89 10.81 2.98
N SER A 105 -1.61 9.69 3.11
CA SER A 105 -1.03 8.35 2.94
C SER A 105 -0.47 8.13 1.53
N ILE A 106 -1.17 8.61 0.50
CA ILE A 106 -0.69 8.54 -0.89
C ILE A 106 0.53 9.43 -1.07
N ALA A 107 0.49 10.68 -0.61
CA ALA A 107 1.60 11.62 -0.72
C ALA A 107 2.85 11.06 -0.02
N VAL A 108 2.70 10.55 1.20
CA VAL A 108 3.74 9.83 1.94
C VAL A 108 4.24 8.64 1.12
N CYS A 109 3.37 7.72 0.71
CA CYS A 109 3.75 6.55 -0.08
C CYS A 109 4.49 6.95 -1.37
N CYS A 110 4.03 7.97 -2.08
CA CYS A 110 4.66 8.49 -3.30
C CYS A 110 6.00 9.16 -2.99
N CYS A 111 6.11 9.97 -1.94
CA CYS A 111 7.37 10.59 -1.52
C CYS A 111 8.38 9.53 -1.09
N TYR A 112 8.00 8.56 -0.26
CA TYR A 112 8.88 7.46 0.15
C TYR A 112 9.24 6.56 -1.05
N CYS A 113 8.30 6.18 -1.91
CA CYS A 113 8.61 5.36 -3.08
C CYS A 113 9.47 6.12 -4.11
N CYS A 114 9.21 7.40 -4.37
CA CYS A 114 10.00 8.21 -5.31
C CYS A 114 11.36 8.59 -4.74
N TYR A 115 11.47 8.91 -3.45
CA TYR A 115 12.74 9.23 -2.79
C TYR A 115 13.61 7.97 -2.62
N CYS A 116 13.02 6.82 -2.25
CA CYS A 116 13.73 5.55 -2.22
C CYS A 116 14.08 5.04 -3.63
N ARG A 117 13.24 5.26 -4.65
CA ARG A 117 13.53 4.87 -6.04
C ARG A 117 14.51 5.81 -6.73
N SER A 118 14.53 7.09 -6.37
CA SER A 118 15.56 8.05 -6.78
C SER A 118 16.89 7.75 -6.11
N ARG A 119 16.91 7.43 -4.80
CA ARG A 119 18.13 7.01 -4.11
C ARG A 119 18.63 5.66 -4.61
N SER A 120 17.74 4.74 -4.97
CA SER A 120 18.09 3.49 -5.67
C SER A 120 18.57 3.70 -7.12
N ARG A 121 18.45 4.91 -7.70
CA ARG A 121 19.03 5.25 -9.00
C ARG A 121 20.25 6.18 -8.89
N GLY A 122 20.54 6.70 -7.71
CA GLY A 122 21.65 7.64 -7.48
C GLY A 122 22.75 7.10 -6.59
N ILE A 123 22.45 6.21 -5.63
CA ILE A 123 23.40 5.53 -4.75
C ILE A 123 22.82 4.16 -4.31
N PRO A 124 22.91 3.14 -5.17
CA PRO A 124 23.29 1.80 -4.67
C PRO A 124 24.30 1.07 -5.58
N ASP A 125 24.70 1.62 -6.73
CA ASP A 125 25.60 0.92 -7.64
C ASP A 125 27.03 0.86 -7.06
N GLU A 126 27.54 1.93 -6.44
CA GLU A 126 28.91 1.95 -5.91
C GLU A 126 29.08 1.05 -4.65
N GLU A 127 28.06 0.96 -3.80
CA GLU A 127 28.07 0.07 -2.62
C GLU A 127 27.86 -1.39 -3.03
N GLU A 128 26.95 -1.69 -3.98
CA GLU A 128 26.79 -3.04 -4.50
C GLU A 128 28.01 -3.50 -5.33
N GLU A 129 28.62 -2.60 -6.10
CA GLU A 129 29.81 -2.88 -6.90
C GLU A 129 31.06 -3.06 -6.03
N SER A 130 31.22 -2.26 -4.97
CA SER A 130 32.28 -2.49 -3.97
C SER A 130 32.09 -3.80 -3.21
N LEU A 131 30.86 -4.15 -2.81
CA LEU A 131 30.55 -5.45 -2.23
C LEU A 131 30.78 -6.62 -3.21
N ALA A 132 30.57 -6.40 -4.51
CA ALA A 132 30.87 -7.39 -5.54
C ALA A 132 32.39 -7.59 -5.71
N ARG A 133 33.17 -6.50 -5.80
CA ARG A 133 34.65 -6.54 -5.85
C ARG A 133 35.23 -7.24 -4.62
N ASP A 134 34.73 -6.92 -3.44
CA ASP A 134 35.12 -7.56 -2.18
C ASP A 134 34.88 -9.08 -2.17
N ARG A 135 33.77 -9.54 -2.77
CA ARG A 135 33.46 -10.97 -2.88
C ARG A 135 34.39 -11.65 -3.88
N GLU A 136 34.71 -10.97 -4.99
CA GLU A 136 35.64 -11.47 -6.00
C GLU A 136 37.06 -11.56 -5.47
N GLU A 137 37.55 -10.54 -4.76
CA GLU A 137 38.86 -10.55 -4.11
C GLU A 137 38.97 -11.70 -3.09
N ARG A 138 37.94 -11.90 -2.26
CA ARG A 138 37.89 -13.04 -1.31
C ARG A 138 37.90 -14.39 -2.03
N ARG A 139 37.23 -14.50 -3.18
CA ARG A 139 37.26 -15.70 -4.03
C ARG A 139 38.66 -15.92 -4.61
N MET A 140 39.29 -14.89 -5.16
CA MET A 140 40.65 -14.97 -5.72
C MET A 140 41.67 -15.37 -4.66
N GLN A 141 41.64 -14.77 -3.46
CA GLN A 141 42.51 -15.16 -2.36
C GLN A 141 42.28 -16.60 -1.90
N SER A 142 41.03 -17.09 -1.92
CA SER A 142 40.73 -18.50 -1.65
C SER A 142 41.33 -19.42 -2.73
N PHE A 143 41.19 -19.07 -4.00
CA PHE A 143 41.79 -19.80 -5.11
C PHE A 143 43.31 -19.81 -5.06
N GLN A 144 43.95 -18.68 -4.76
CA GLN A 144 45.40 -18.58 -4.60
C GLN A 144 45.89 -19.50 -3.48
N ARG A 145 45.27 -19.46 -2.30
CA ARG A 145 45.61 -20.35 -1.18
C ARG A 145 45.42 -21.83 -1.52
N LYS A 146 44.39 -22.17 -2.29
CA LYS A 146 44.17 -23.54 -2.77
C LYS A 146 45.24 -23.96 -3.79
N HIS A 147 45.59 -23.08 -4.72
CA HIS A 147 46.60 -23.33 -5.73
C HIS A 147 47.98 -23.50 -5.10
N GLU A 148 48.36 -22.63 -4.16
CA GLU A 148 49.61 -22.73 -3.41
C GLU A 148 49.70 -24.06 -2.64
N ARG A 149 48.62 -24.48 -1.96
CA ARG A 149 48.57 -25.78 -1.28
C ARG A 149 48.74 -26.95 -2.25
N LYS A 150 48.11 -26.89 -3.43
CA LYS A 150 48.24 -27.91 -4.47
C LYS A 150 49.67 -27.95 -5.02
N MET A 151 50.27 -26.81 -5.35
CA MET A 151 51.64 -26.72 -5.85
C MET A 151 52.64 -27.31 -4.86
N LYS A 152 52.54 -26.97 -3.56
CA LYS A 152 53.38 -27.58 -2.51
C LYS A 152 53.16 -29.08 -2.40
N GLN A 153 51.91 -29.54 -2.50
CA GLN A 153 51.59 -30.96 -2.42
C GLN A 153 52.13 -31.73 -3.64
N ASP A 154 52.02 -31.15 -4.84
CA ASP A 154 52.50 -31.75 -6.08
C ASP A 154 54.03 -31.75 -6.13
N GLU A 155 54.70 -30.72 -5.62
CA GLU A 155 56.16 -30.69 -5.45
C GLU A 155 56.65 -31.80 -4.49
N ILE A 156 55.96 -32.01 -3.37
CA ILE A 156 56.25 -33.13 -2.45
C ILE A 156 56.04 -34.47 -3.18
N ARG A 157 54.92 -34.66 -3.88
CA ARG A 157 54.67 -35.90 -4.62
C ARG A 157 55.75 -36.14 -5.68
N LYS A 158 56.26 -35.11 -6.35
CA LYS A 158 57.40 -35.22 -7.29
C LYS A 158 58.69 -35.61 -6.59
N LYS A 159 59.02 -34.97 -5.46
CA LYS A 159 60.22 -35.27 -4.66
C LYS A 159 60.29 -36.73 -4.20
N TYR A 160 59.13 -37.33 -3.88
CA TYR A 160 59.03 -38.72 -3.42
C TYR A 160 58.56 -39.70 -4.51
N GLY A 161 58.50 -39.27 -5.78
CA GLY A 161 58.12 -40.12 -6.91
C GLY A 161 56.70 -40.70 -6.87
N LEU A 162 55.79 -40.04 -6.14
CA LEU A 162 54.37 -40.38 -6.07
C LEU A 162 53.55 -39.83 -7.23
N LEU A 163 54.08 -38.87 -7.99
CA LEU A 163 53.49 -38.40 -9.25
C LEU A 163 54.08 -39.24 -10.39
N GLN A 164 53.18 -39.89 -11.14
CA GLN A 164 53.52 -40.74 -12.28
C GLN A 164 53.88 -39.89 -13.50
N ASP A 165 54.91 -39.06 -13.37
CA ASP A 165 55.66 -38.56 -14.52
C ASP A 165 56.70 -39.63 -14.86
N SER A 166 56.69 -40.04 -16.12
CA SER A 166 57.28 -41.24 -16.72
C SER A 166 58.81 -41.36 -16.69
N ASP A 167 59.52 -40.72 -15.75
CA ASP A 167 60.98 -40.69 -15.69
C ASP A 167 61.51 -40.83 -14.25
N HIS A 168 61.21 -41.94 -13.56
CA HIS A 168 61.88 -42.31 -12.30
C HIS A 168 62.94 -43.41 -12.56
N PRO A 169 64.25 -43.11 -12.46
CA PRO A 169 65.35 -44.02 -12.83
C PRO A 169 65.74 -45.03 -11.72
N TYR A 170 64.84 -45.35 -10.80
CA TYR A 170 65.11 -46.37 -9.77
C TYR A 170 64.02 -47.44 -9.78
N SER A 171 64.20 -48.42 -10.65
CA SER A 171 63.50 -49.69 -10.63
C SER A 171 63.77 -50.41 -9.31
N ARG A 172 62.70 -50.84 -8.66
CA ARG A 172 62.73 -51.74 -7.51
C ARG A 172 63.44 -53.02 -7.93
N PHE A 173 64.59 -53.33 -7.33
CA PHE A 173 65.24 -54.61 -7.52
C PHE A 173 64.35 -55.71 -6.92
N GLU A 174 63.86 -56.61 -7.77
CA GLU A 174 63.29 -57.89 -7.33
C GLU A 174 64.46 -58.76 -6.86
N ASN A 175 64.45 -59.12 -5.58
CA ASN A 175 65.38 -60.11 -5.04
C ASN A 175 64.76 -61.49 -5.21
N GLU A 176 65.46 -62.35 -5.96
CA GLU A 176 65.28 -63.81 -5.95
C GLU A 176 65.73 -64.42 -4.62
#